data_AF-A0A2P5A9N1-F1
#
_entry.id   AF-A0A2P5A9N1-F1
#
_cell.length_a   1.000
_cell.length_b   1.000
_cell.length_c   1.000
_cell.angle_alpha   90.00
_cell.angle_beta   90.00
_cell.angle_gamma   90.00
#
_symmetry.space_group_name_H-M   'P 1'
#
loop_
_entity.id
_entity.type
_entity.pdbx_description
1 polymer ?
#
loop_
_entity_poly.entity_id
_entity_poly.type
_entity_poly.pdbx_seq_one_letter_code
_entity_poly.pdbx_strand_id
1 'polypeptide(L)'
;MDARSMATDLARVFKILDEDTNIELENQDDYMPEKKTGHVELSNVHFSYPSRPDVLIFKGFSINIEAGKLIALVGKSGSGKSTII
;
A
#
# COMPACT_ATOMS: atom_id res chain seq x y z
N MET A 1 -30.19 -15.27 -23.65
CA MET A 1 -28.83 -15.08 -23.14
C MET A 1 -27.92 -15.31 -24.33
N ASP A 2 -27.27 -14.26 -24.83
CA ASP A 2 -26.59 -14.27 -26.14
C ASP A 2 -25.13 -14.75 -25.98
N ALA A 3 -24.65 -15.59 -26.89
CA ALA A 3 -23.31 -16.19 -26.83
C ALA A 3 -22.19 -15.12 -26.83
N ARG A 4 -22.46 -13.96 -27.45
CA ARG A 4 -21.57 -12.78 -27.42
C ARG A 4 -21.43 -12.16 -26.01
N SER A 5 -22.51 -12.17 -25.23
CA SER A 5 -22.49 -11.69 -23.84
C SER A 5 -21.61 -12.61 -22.99
N MET A 6 -21.78 -13.92 -23.14
CA MET A 6 -21.00 -14.93 -22.39
C MET A 6 -19.50 -14.84 -22.69
N ALA A 7 -19.11 -14.64 -23.95
CA ALA A 7 -17.71 -14.46 -24.34
C ALA A 7 -17.09 -13.18 -23.74
N THR A 8 -17.85 -12.09 -23.67
CA THR A 8 -17.40 -10.82 -23.09
C THR A 8 -17.20 -10.93 -21.59
N ASP A 9 -18.12 -11.60 -20.89
CA ASP A 9 -18.03 -11.81 -19.45
C ASP A 9 -16.81 -12.67 -19.08
N LEU A 10 -16.57 -13.74 -19.85
CA LEU A 10 -15.42 -14.62 -19.65
C LEU A 10 -14.09 -13.87 -19.87
N ALA A 11 -14.01 -13.02 -20.90
CA ALA A 11 -12.83 -12.21 -21.17
C ALA A 11 -12.49 -11.24 -20.03
N ARG A 12 -13.49 -10.69 -19.32
CA ARG A 12 -13.27 -9.83 -18.15
C ARG A 12 -12.68 -10.59 -16.97
N VAL A 13 -13.14 -11.81 -16.73
CA VAL A 13 -12.60 -12.66 -15.65
C VAL A 13 -11.14 -12.98 -15.93
N PHE A 14 -10.81 -13.46 -17.13
CA PHE A 14 -9.41 -13.77 -17.47
C PHE A 14 -8.51 -12.55 -17.43
N LYS A 15 -9.02 -11.37 -17.82
CA LYS A 15 -8.25 -10.13 -17.71
C LYS A 15 -7.82 -9.81 -16.27
N ILE A 16 -8.66 -10.09 -15.28
CA ILE A 16 -8.31 -9.87 -13.86
C ILE A 16 -7.30 -10.92 -13.39
N LEU A 17 -7.39 -12.14 -13.90
CA LEU A 17 -6.50 -13.24 -13.52
C LEU A 17 -5.08 -13.08 -14.13
N ASP A 18 -4.99 -12.53 -15.34
CA ASP A 18 -3.72 -12.27 -16.06
C ASP A 18 -3.11 -10.89 -15.74
N GLU A 19 -3.69 -10.13 -14.80
CA GLU A 19 -3.16 -8.81 -14.45
C GLU A 19 -1.94 -8.94 -13.52
N ASP A 20 -0.76 -8.59 -14.05
CA ASP A 20 0.47 -8.52 -13.26
C ASP A 20 0.38 -7.38 -12.23
N THR A 21 0.67 -7.69 -10.97
CA THR A 21 0.75 -6.69 -9.90
C THR A 21 2.17 -6.14 -9.80
N ASN A 22 2.30 -4.80 -9.73
CA ASN A 22 3.60 -4.14 -9.48
C ASN A 22 4.18 -4.40 -8.07
N ILE A 23 3.42 -5.09 -7.21
CA ILE A 23 3.86 -5.51 -5.88
C ILE A 23 4.05 -7.02 -5.97
N GLU A 24 5.28 -7.48 -5.79
CA GLU A 24 5.60 -8.89 -5.65
C GLU A 24 5.11 -9.35 -4.28
N LEU A 25 4.15 -10.28 -4.25
CA LEU A 25 3.38 -10.58 -3.04
C LEU A 25 4.07 -11.57 -2.09
N GLU A 26 5.09 -12.30 -2.53
CA GLU A 26 5.92 -13.20 -1.69
C GLU A 26 6.97 -13.87 -2.59
N ASN A 27 8.27 -13.61 -2.33
CA ASN A 27 9.35 -14.44 -2.87
C ASN A 27 9.86 -15.35 -1.74
N GLN A 28 10.06 -16.64 -2.02
CA GLN A 28 10.59 -17.60 -1.02
C GLN A 28 12.00 -17.24 -0.50
N ASP A 29 12.69 -16.31 -1.17
CA ASP A 29 14.00 -15.76 -0.78
C ASP A 29 13.89 -14.41 -0.04
N ASP A 30 12.74 -14.10 0.55
CA ASP A 30 12.56 -12.86 1.30
C ASP A 30 13.51 -12.78 2.51
N TYR A 31 14.16 -11.63 2.65
CA TYR A 31 15.03 -11.31 3.77
C TYR A 31 14.21 -11.32 5.06
N MET A 32 14.28 -12.43 5.79
CA MET A 32 13.71 -12.56 7.12
C MET A 32 14.79 -12.17 8.15
N PRO A 33 14.72 -10.99 8.80
CA PRO A 33 15.72 -10.62 9.78
C PRO A 33 15.70 -11.60 10.96
N GLU A 34 16.87 -12.06 11.40
CA GLU A 34 17.01 -12.98 12.55
C GLU A 34 16.33 -12.44 13.81
N LYS A 35 16.27 -11.11 13.95
CA LYS A 35 15.63 -10.43 15.07
C LYS A 35 14.86 -9.19 14.61
N LYS A 36 13.58 -9.13 14.96
CA LYS A 36 12.74 -7.94 14.82
C LYS A 36 12.89 -7.10 16.09
N THR A 37 13.44 -5.89 15.97
CA THR A 37 13.68 -5.00 17.13
C THR A 37 12.45 -4.19 17.53
N GLY A 38 11.51 -3.99 16.61
CA GLY A 38 10.32 -3.16 16.82
C GLY A 38 10.56 -1.65 16.66
N HIS A 39 11.75 -1.24 16.23
CA HIS A 39 12.00 0.12 15.75
C HIS A 39 11.37 0.30 14.36
N VAL A 40 10.64 1.40 14.16
CA VAL A 40 10.00 1.72 12.88
C VAL A 40 10.40 3.13 12.47
N GLU A 41 10.83 3.29 11.22
CA GLU A 41 11.19 4.58 10.65
C GLU A 41 10.53 4.77 9.29
N LEU A 42 9.93 5.94 9.10
CA LEU A 42 9.53 6.47 7.80
C LEU A 42 10.42 7.68 7.54
N SER A 43 11.08 7.72 6.38
CA SER A 43 12.02 8.78 6.04
C SER A 43 11.65 9.42 4.71
N ASN A 44 11.45 10.74 4.74
CA ASN A 44 11.19 11.59 3.58
C ASN A 44 10.08 11.06 2.63
N VAL A 45 9.00 10.53 3.21
CA VAL A 45 7.92 9.88 2.45
C VAL A 45 7.12 10.91 1.66
N HIS A 46 7.00 10.64 0.36
CA HIS A 46 6.12 11.35 -0.57
C HIS A 46 5.09 10.36 -1.11
N PHE A 47 3.81 10.68 -0.97
CA PHE A 47 2.76 9.72 -1.30
C PHE A 47 1.48 10.40 -1.79
N SER A 48 0.90 9.83 -2.85
CA SER A 48 -0.46 10.09 -3.35
C SER A 48 -1.13 8.75 -3.60
N TYR A 49 -2.44 8.66 -3.38
CA TYR A 49 -3.19 7.46 -3.78
C TYR A 49 -3.32 7.41 -5.32
N PRO A 50 -3.25 6.21 -5.95
CA PRO A 50 -3.40 6.07 -7.40
C PRO A 50 -4.73 6.60 -7.95
N SER A 51 -5.79 6.56 -7.14
CA SER A 51 -7.11 7.10 -7.51
C SER A 51 -7.16 8.63 -7.56
N ARG A 52 -6.17 9.32 -6.96
CA ARG A 52 -6.03 10.79 -6.92
C ARG A 52 -4.55 11.18 -6.99
N PRO A 53 -3.87 10.94 -8.13
CA PRO A 53 -2.42 11.05 -8.23
C PRO A 53 -1.91 12.48 -8.00
N ASP A 54 -2.71 13.50 -8.38
CA ASP A 54 -2.36 14.91 -8.25
C ASP A 54 -2.44 15.44 -6.81
N VAL A 55 -2.96 14.64 -5.87
CA VAL A 55 -3.15 15.05 -4.47
C VAL A 55 -2.13 14.36 -3.57
N LEU A 56 -1.03 15.05 -3.30
CA LEU A 56 -0.01 14.62 -2.34
C LEU A 56 -0.55 14.63 -0.90
N ILE A 57 -0.65 13.44 -0.31
CA ILE A 57 -0.97 13.22 1.11
C ILE A 57 0.25 13.49 1.98
N PHE A 58 1.41 12.94 1.61
CA PHE A 58 2.69 13.22 2.27
C PHE A 58 3.63 13.97 1.34
N LYS A 59 4.31 14.97 1.90
CA LYS A 59 5.24 15.88 1.20
C LYS A 59 6.57 15.92 1.97
N GLY A 60 7.26 14.78 2.05
CA GLY A 60 8.47 14.61 2.84
C GLY A 60 8.21 14.28 4.32
N PHE A 61 7.20 13.45 4.58
CA PHE A 61 6.87 13.04 5.95
C PHE A 61 7.95 12.11 6.53
N SER A 62 8.39 12.38 7.76
CA SER A 62 9.35 11.54 8.47
C SER A 62 8.93 11.32 9.91
N ILE A 63 9.08 10.10 10.41
CA ILE A 63 8.85 9.73 11.82
C ILE A 63 9.78 8.58 12.20
N ASN A 64 10.32 8.65 13.41
CA ASN A 64 11.08 7.57 14.03
C ASN A 64 10.33 7.13 15.30
N ILE A 65 10.11 5.83 15.42
CA ILE A 65 9.44 5.18 16.54
C ILE A 65 10.40 4.16 17.14
N GLU A 66 10.91 4.49 18.33
CA GLU A 66 11.77 3.60 19.09
C GLU A 66 11.01 2.34 19.56
N ALA A 67 11.76 1.24 19.67
CA ALA A 67 11.22 -0.04 20.12
C ALA A 67 10.54 0.07 21.50
N GLY A 68 9.33 -0.51 21.59
CA GLY A 68 8.56 -0.53 22.84
C GLY A 68 7.91 0.81 23.22
N LYS A 69 7.97 1.83 22.36
CA LYS A 69 7.24 3.09 22.57
C LYS A 69 5.83 3.01 22.00
N LEU A 70 4.90 3.61 22.74
CA LEU A 70 3.56 3.93 22.26
C LEU A 70 3.57 5.35 21.71
N ILE A 71 3.06 5.51 20.49
CA ILE A 71 2.83 6.82 19.87
C ILE A 71 1.35 7.01 19.56
N ALA A 72 0.89 8.25 19.58
CA ALA A 72 -0.45 8.62 19.15
C ALA A 72 -0.36 9.58 17.96
N LEU A 73 -1.01 9.22 16.86
CA LEU A 73 -1.07 10.08 15.68
C LEU A 73 -2.34 10.92 15.71
N VAL A 74 -2.19 12.23 15.87
CA VAL A 74 -3.31 13.19 16.03
C VAL A 74 -3.32 14.21 14.89
N GLY A 75 -4.52 14.64 14.50
CA GLY A 75 -4.70 15.58 13.38
C GLY A 75 -6.11 15.59 12.82
N LYS A 76 -6.43 16.64 12.05
CA LYS A 76 -7.76 16.85 11.43
C LYS A 76 -8.15 15.69 10.50
N SER A 77 -9.44 15.54 10.22
CA SER A 77 -9.90 14.58 9.20
C SER A 77 -9.21 14.85 7.85
N GLY A 78 -8.84 13.78 7.13
CA GLY A 78 -8.13 13.87 5.85
C GLY A 78 -6.63 14.21 5.93
N SER A 79 -6.03 14.35 7.11
CA SER A 79 -4.60 14.68 7.25
C SER A 79 -3.62 13.54 6.98
N GLY A 80 -4.07 12.42 6.39
CA GLY A 80 -3.20 11.25 6.11
C GLY A 80 -2.95 10.30 7.28
N LYS A 81 -3.64 10.43 8.43
CA LYS A 81 -3.38 9.56 9.60
C LYS A 81 -3.54 8.07 9.29
N SER A 82 -4.65 7.71 8.66
CA SER A 82 -4.93 6.34 8.24
C SER A 82 -4.05 5.87 7.09
N THR A 83 -3.36 6.80 6.41
CA THR A 83 -2.45 6.48 5.29
C THR A 83 -1.06 6.07 5.78
N ILE A 84 -0.70 6.35 7.03
CA ILE A 84 0.56 5.89 7.65
C ILE A 84 0.49 4.41 8.06
N ILE A 85 -0.71 3.85 8.21
CA ILE A 85 -0.96 2.47 8.67
C ILE A 85 -1.22 1.58 7.45
#